data_AF-A3JHB0-F1
#
_entry.id   AF-A3JHB0-F1
#
_cell.length_a   1.000
_cell.length_b   1.000
_cell.length_c   1.000
_cell.angle_alpha   90.00
_cell.angle_beta   90.00
_cell.angle_gamma   90.00
#
_symmetry.space_group_name_H-M   'P 1'
#
loop_
_entity.id
_entity.type
_entity.pdbx_description
1 polymer ?
#
loop_
_entity_poly.entity_id
_entity_poly.type
_entity_poly.pdbx_seq_one_letter_code
_entity_poly.pdbx_strand_id
1 'polypeptide(L)'
;MVILLALIGFGLCAALSRGLYLEENKSITAEFRADVTQLEIAFEREVRLNLEILFALKTSASLMPEMNATLFEKLTLPVLERSPAIKAFTWAPVVRQEDRAGFEQRQQSWYPGFVLSEMSATADAMPVEELPWLVPVQFIQPIADNRQAVGFDVSSEAKRRVALLAARETGEMVATAAIKLVQEPGNEKGLLVIAPLYSGVADTTPEDRAVRHYGFMNGVFRISELIKQSIPMAIGSKILVQLVDRTDGAEDVIYSIGRPSDERWLRSLIHEVPLAPIAGRNWVLQAMPGATFVSARRSYLPLLVIGFGFSFIALLVFFAVRSLRQNAELNKTKRELETISLTDALTGLANRRHFDAYLEQEWSRALRQSQPISMVMLDIDYFKAFNDAYGHPRGDQCLKQVARALEQVMRRPTDLAARYGGEEFALVLPDTQDAATVAEACRVAIQALGIVHEFSGVAPVITISVGVCSLVPTRKMSPAVLIQQADDALYDAKEAGRNQVLKADQALPEH
;
A
#
# COMPACT_ATOMS: atom_id res chain seq x y z
N MET A 1 4.18 1.20 24.50
CA MET A 1 4.92 0.18 23.71
C MET A 1 4.08 -0.48 22.63
N VAL A 2 2.95 -1.15 22.95
CA VAL A 2 2.10 -1.85 21.94
C VAL A 2 1.64 -0.95 20.79
N ILE A 3 1.19 0.27 21.11
CA ILE A 3 0.76 1.25 20.09
C ILE A 3 1.90 1.63 19.14
N LEU A 4 3.11 1.81 19.67
CA LEU A 4 4.28 2.16 18.86
C LEU A 4 4.66 1.04 17.88
N LEU A 5 4.65 -0.21 18.34
CA LEU A 5 4.89 -1.37 17.49
C LEU A 5 3.83 -1.52 16.39
N ALA A 6 2.56 -1.23 16.71
CA ALA A 6 1.49 -1.23 15.74
C ALA A 6 1.69 -0.16 14.65
N LEU A 7 2.07 1.06 15.04
CA LEU A 7 2.38 2.14 14.10
C LEU A 7 3.54 1.79 13.16
N ILE A 8 4.60 1.18 13.70
CA ILE A 8 5.73 0.68 12.89
C ILE A 8 5.24 -0.40 11.91
N GLY A 9 4.43 -1.35 12.38
CA GLY A 9 3.85 -2.40 11.54
C GLY A 9 3.00 -1.84 10.40
N PHE A 10 2.10 -0.89 10.69
CA PHE A 10 1.28 -0.24 9.66
C PHE A 10 2.15 0.51 8.65
N GLY A 11 3.20 1.20 9.11
CA GLY A 11 4.18 1.86 8.27
C GLY A 11 4.91 0.89 7.33
N LEU A 12 5.35 -0.26 7.83
CA LEU A 12 6.00 -1.30 7.03
C LEU A 12 5.03 -1.91 5.99
N CYS A 13 3.79 -2.21 6.37
CA CYS A 13 2.77 -2.70 5.44
C CYS A 13 2.47 -1.68 4.32
N ALA A 14 2.36 -0.39 4.67
CA ALA A 14 2.15 0.67 3.69
C ALA A 14 3.38 0.83 2.76
N ALA A 15 4.60 0.73 3.30
CA ALA A 15 5.82 0.78 2.50
C ALA A 15 5.94 -0.41 1.54
N LEU A 16 5.64 -1.62 2.00
CA LEU A 16 5.63 -2.82 1.16
C LEU A 16 4.58 -2.75 0.06
N SER A 17 3.34 -2.37 0.40
CA SER A 17 2.26 -2.17 -0.56
C SER A 17 2.62 -1.12 -1.61
N ARG A 18 3.21 0.01 -1.18
CA ARG A 18 3.74 1.04 -2.09
C ARG A 18 4.86 0.50 -2.98
N GLY A 19 5.77 -0.32 -2.44
CA GLY A 19 6.83 -0.97 -3.20
C GLY A 19 6.29 -1.86 -4.32
N LEU A 20 5.32 -2.73 -4.00
CA LEU A 20 4.64 -3.58 -4.97
C LEU A 20 3.92 -2.76 -6.04
N TYR A 21 3.19 -1.72 -5.64
CA TYR A 21 2.52 -0.81 -6.58
C TYR A 21 3.50 -0.13 -7.55
N LEU A 22 4.67 0.30 -7.05
CA LEU A 22 5.71 0.90 -7.90
C LEU A 22 6.30 -0.11 -8.88
N GLU A 23 6.52 -1.35 -8.45
CA GLU A 23 7.05 -2.40 -9.32
C GLU A 23 6.04 -2.83 -10.40
N GLU A 24 4.75 -2.95 -10.05
CA GLU A 24 3.68 -3.16 -11.03
C GLU A 24 3.62 -2.04 -12.07
N ASN A 25 3.74 -0.77 -11.66
CA ASN A 25 3.76 0.34 -12.60
C ASN A 25 4.96 0.30 -13.56
N LYS A 26 6.14 -0.14 -13.08
CA LYS A 26 7.31 -0.35 -13.95
C LYS A 26 7.03 -1.45 -14.96
N SER A 27 6.47 -2.58 -14.52
CA SER A 27 6.15 -3.70 -15.41
C SER A 27 5.12 -3.31 -16.46
N ILE A 28 4.04 -2.63 -16.06
CA ILE A 28 3.01 -2.13 -16.98
C ILE A 28 3.62 -1.17 -18.01
N THR A 29 4.54 -0.29 -17.58
CA THR A 29 5.24 0.64 -18.47
C THR A 29 6.16 -0.09 -19.45
N ALA A 30 6.87 -1.13 -19.00
CA ALA A 30 7.75 -1.92 -19.84
C ALA A 30 6.96 -2.71 -20.90
N GLU A 31 5.86 -3.35 -20.50
CA GLU A 31 4.94 -4.04 -21.42
C GLU A 31 4.31 -3.07 -22.42
N PHE A 32 3.89 -1.88 -21.97
CA PHE A 32 3.38 -0.85 -22.86
C PHE A 32 4.39 -0.47 -23.94
N ARG A 33 5.66 -0.24 -23.57
CA ARG A 33 6.72 0.07 -24.55
C ARG A 33 6.93 -1.08 -25.53
N ALA A 34 6.94 -2.32 -25.04
CA ALA A 34 7.08 -3.49 -25.89
C ALA A 34 5.93 -3.61 -26.90
N ASP A 35 4.68 -3.41 -26.46
CA ASP A 35 3.49 -3.41 -27.32
C ASP A 35 3.61 -2.30 -28.40
N VAL A 36 4.06 -1.09 -28.03
CA VAL A 36 4.24 0.02 -28.98
C VAL A 36 5.34 -0.25 -30.00
N THR A 37 6.48 -0.82 -29.59
CA THR A 37 7.54 -1.23 -30.52
C THR A 37 7.07 -2.31 -31.50
N GLN A 38 6.21 -3.24 -31.06
CA GLN A 38 5.61 -4.21 -31.99
C GLN A 38 4.67 -3.54 -32.99
N LEU A 39 3.90 -2.53 -32.56
CA LEU A 39 3.04 -1.75 -33.46
C LEU A 39 3.85 -0.97 -34.49
N GLU A 40 4.94 -0.33 -34.08
CA GLU A 40 5.88 0.36 -34.98
C GLU A 40 6.36 -0.59 -36.08
N ILE A 41 6.94 -1.74 -35.71
CA ILE A 41 7.50 -2.70 -36.67
C ILE A 41 6.41 -3.22 -37.63
N ALA A 42 5.21 -3.51 -37.11
CA ALA A 42 4.09 -3.97 -37.93
C ALA A 42 3.62 -2.89 -38.91
N PHE A 43 3.53 -1.64 -38.45
CA PHE A 43 3.11 -0.50 -39.28
C PHE A 43 4.13 -0.19 -40.37
N GLU A 44 5.42 -0.11 -40.04
CA GLU A 44 6.48 0.12 -41.04
C GLU A 44 6.51 -0.99 -42.10
N ARG A 45 6.32 -2.23 -41.68
CA ARG A 45 6.24 -3.36 -42.60
C ARG A 45 5.05 -3.21 -43.56
N GLU A 46 3.87 -2.89 -43.04
CA GLU A 46 2.65 -2.74 -43.85
C GLU A 46 2.80 -1.59 -44.86
N VAL A 47 3.32 -0.44 -44.42
CA VAL A 47 3.58 0.70 -45.31
C VAL A 47 4.58 0.32 -46.40
N ARG A 48 5.68 -0.36 -46.04
CA ARG A 48 6.70 -0.80 -47.00
C ARG A 48 6.14 -1.74 -48.06
N LEU A 49 5.36 -2.74 -47.65
CA LEU A 49 4.71 -3.69 -48.57
C LEU A 49 3.83 -2.95 -49.59
N ASN A 50 3.04 -1.99 -49.12
CA ASN A 50 2.16 -1.20 -49.99
C ASN A 50 2.94 -0.25 -50.93
N LEU A 51 4.08 0.28 -50.50
CA LEU A 51 4.97 1.08 -51.35
C LEU A 51 5.73 0.23 -52.38
N GLU A 52 6.15 -0.99 -52.03
CA GLU A 52 6.80 -1.92 -52.94
C GLU A 52 5.88 -2.31 -54.11
N ILE A 53 4.57 -2.41 -53.87
CA ILE A 53 3.58 -2.62 -54.92
C ILE A 53 3.61 -1.46 -55.93
N LEU A 54 3.58 -0.21 -55.45
CA LEU A 54 3.67 0.96 -56.33
C LEU A 54 5.00 1.00 -57.07
N PHE A 55 6.10 0.65 -56.40
CA PHE A 55 7.42 0.57 -57.03
C PHE A 55 7.47 -0.49 -58.16
N ALA A 56 6.88 -1.66 -57.95
CA ALA A 56 6.80 -2.71 -58.97
C ALA A 56 5.95 -2.28 -60.17
N LEU A 57 4.83 -1.60 -59.91
CA LEU A 57 3.97 -1.03 -60.95
C LEU A 57 4.69 0.10 -61.71
N LYS A 58 5.34 1.03 -61.01
CA LYS A 58 6.21 2.08 -61.59
C LYS A 58 7.23 1.46 -62.54
N THR A 59 7.91 0.40 -62.11
CA THR A 59 8.96 -0.26 -62.89
C THR A 59 8.38 -0.92 -64.15
N SER A 60 7.24 -1.60 -64.02
CA SER A 60 6.55 -2.23 -65.15
C SER A 60 6.03 -1.19 -66.15
N ALA A 61 5.46 -0.10 -65.64
CA ALA A 61 4.91 0.97 -66.47
C ALA A 61 6.01 1.80 -67.14
N SER A 62 7.19 1.92 -66.52
CA SER A 62 8.37 2.57 -67.13
C SER A 62 8.81 1.89 -68.43
N LEU A 63 8.58 0.58 -68.55
CA LEU A 63 8.86 -0.21 -69.77
C LEU A 63 7.78 -0.06 -70.85
N MET A 64 6.66 0.61 -70.56
CA MET A 64 5.49 0.73 -71.43
C MET A 64 5.03 2.19 -71.54
N PRO A 65 5.80 3.07 -72.22
CA PRO A 65 5.47 4.49 -72.31
C PRO A 65 4.15 4.76 -73.04
N GLU A 66 3.70 3.87 -73.93
CA GLU A 66 2.39 3.94 -74.60
C GLU A 66 1.29 3.22 -73.80
N MET A 67 1.00 3.72 -72.60
CA MET A 67 -0.07 3.20 -71.74
C MET A 67 -1.46 3.47 -72.35
N ASN A 68 -2.37 2.50 -72.25
CA ASN A 68 -3.78 2.67 -72.59
C ASN A 68 -4.69 2.20 -71.44
N ALA A 69 -5.96 2.61 -71.47
CA ALA A 69 -6.92 2.35 -70.40
C ALA A 69 -7.07 0.86 -70.06
N THR A 70 -7.20 -0.01 -71.08
CA THR A 70 -7.39 -1.46 -70.91
C THR A 70 -6.16 -2.12 -70.28
N LEU A 71 -4.96 -1.74 -70.70
CA LEU A 71 -3.71 -2.25 -70.15
C LEU A 71 -3.54 -1.78 -68.69
N PHE A 72 -3.79 -0.50 -68.44
CA PHE A 72 -3.73 0.07 -67.09
C PHE A 72 -4.69 -0.62 -66.13
N GLU A 73 -5.92 -0.89 -66.57
CA GLU A 73 -6.91 -1.65 -65.81
C GLU A 73 -6.42 -3.06 -65.49
N LYS A 74 -5.92 -3.81 -66.48
CA LYS A 74 -5.39 -5.16 -66.27
C LYS A 74 -4.19 -5.21 -65.32
N LEU A 75 -3.34 -4.18 -65.32
CA LEU A 75 -2.16 -4.09 -64.46
C LEU A 75 -2.53 -3.73 -63.01
N THR A 76 -3.52 -2.87 -62.80
CA THR A 76 -3.79 -2.25 -61.50
C THR A 76 -4.97 -2.86 -60.75
N LEU A 77 -6.03 -3.28 -61.45
CA LEU A 77 -7.25 -3.76 -60.80
C LEU A 77 -7.04 -5.02 -59.93
N PRO A 78 -6.30 -6.05 -60.37
CA PRO A 78 -6.04 -7.24 -59.52
C PRO A 78 -5.24 -6.92 -58.26
N VAL A 79 -4.43 -5.85 -58.28
CA VAL A 79 -3.66 -5.36 -57.14
C VAL A 79 -4.60 -4.66 -56.16
N LEU A 80 -5.45 -3.75 -56.66
CA LEU A 80 -6.42 -3.01 -55.85
C LEU A 80 -7.39 -3.94 -55.11
N GLU A 81 -7.83 -5.03 -55.75
CA GLU A 81 -8.69 -6.05 -55.14
C GLU A 81 -8.02 -6.77 -53.95
N ARG A 82 -6.68 -6.81 -53.90
CA ARG A 82 -5.90 -7.51 -52.88
C ARG A 82 -5.29 -6.58 -51.83
N SER A 83 -5.31 -5.28 -52.06
CA SER A 83 -4.66 -4.27 -51.22
C SER A 83 -5.65 -3.17 -50.81
N PRO A 84 -6.42 -3.37 -49.72
CA PRO A 84 -7.47 -2.43 -49.31
C PRO A 84 -6.94 -1.06 -48.89
N ALA A 85 -5.66 -1.02 -48.49
CA ALA A 85 -4.96 0.20 -48.14
C ALA A 85 -4.75 1.14 -49.33
N ILE A 86 -4.84 0.64 -50.57
CA ILE A 86 -4.69 1.42 -51.78
C ILE A 86 -6.08 1.76 -52.32
N LYS A 87 -6.43 3.05 -52.31
CA LYS A 87 -7.69 3.57 -52.84
C LYS A 87 -7.71 3.56 -54.36
N ALA A 88 -6.61 4.01 -54.97
CA ALA A 88 -6.53 4.15 -56.41
C ALA A 88 -5.08 4.18 -56.91
N PHE A 89 -4.89 3.76 -58.15
CA PHE A 89 -3.71 4.07 -58.94
C PHE A 89 -4.06 5.04 -60.06
N THR A 90 -3.16 5.99 -60.34
CA THR A 90 -3.31 6.93 -61.44
C THR A 90 -2.11 6.91 -62.37
N TRP A 91 -2.38 6.98 -63.67
CA TRP A 91 -1.40 7.30 -64.69
C TRP A 91 -1.56 8.76 -65.10
N ALA A 92 -0.49 9.55 -64.97
CA ALA A 92 -0.51 10.97 -65.25
C ALA A 92 0.68 11.36 -66.14
N PRO A 93 0.52 11.45 -67.47
CA PRO A 93 1.59 11.85 -68.37
C PRO A 93 1.95 13.32 -68.16
N VAL A 94 3.16 13.71 -68.55
CA VAL A 94 3.52 15.13 -68.69
C VAL A 94 3.02 15.62 -70.04
N VAL A 95 2.21 16.67 -70.02
CA VAL A 95 1.65 17.31 -71.22
C VAL A 95 2.14 18.74 -71.28
N ARG A 96 2.81 19.14 -72.37
CA ARG A 96 3.21 20.55 -72.51
C ARG A 96 1.98 21.44 -72.67
N GLN A 97 2.04 22.67 -72.17
CA GLN A 97 0.93 23.62 -72.30
C GLN A 97 0.53 23.83 -73.78
N GLU A 98 1.49 23.86 -74.70
CA GLU A 98 1.28 23.96 -76.15
C GLU A 98 0.48 22.78 -76.74
N ASP A 99 0.56 21.59 -76.12
CA ASP A 99 -0.08 20.36 -76.59
C ASP A 99 -1.45 20.09 -75.95
N ARG A 100 -1.91 20.97 -75.04
CA ARG A 100 -3.13 20.81 -74.25
C ARG A 100 -4.36 20.46 -75.10
N ALA A 101 -4.68 21.28 -76.10
CA ALA A 101 -5.88 21.11 -76.91
C ALA A 101 -5.88 19.78 -77.68
N GLY A 102 -4.72 19.40 -78.23
CA GLY A 102 -4.55 18.12 -78.91
C GLY A 102 -4.67 16.93 -77.95
N PHE A 103 -4.16 17.06 -76.72
CA PHE A 103 -4.33 16.04 -75.69
C PHE A 103 -5.80 15.86 -75.30
N GLU A 104 -6.53 16.93 -74.99
CA GLU A 104 -7.96 16.90 -74.66
C GLU A 104 -8.78 16.24 -75.78
N GLN A 105 -8.53 16.61 -77.04
CA GLN A 105 -9.21 16.02 -78.19
C GLN A 105 -8.96 14.51 -78.29
N ARG A 106 -7.72 14.04 -78.07
CA ARG A 106 -7.41 12.60 -78.04
C ARG A 106 -8.11 11.88 -76.88
N GLN A 107 -8.27 12.52 -75.73
CA GLN A 107 -8.93 11.90 -74.58
C GLN A 107 -10.44 11.76 -74.77
N GLN A 108 -11.08 12.59 -75.62
CA GLN A 108 -12.53 12.51 -75.85
C GLN A 108 -13.00 11.15 -76.38
N SER A 109 -12.14 10.39 -77.07
CA SER A 109 -12.48 9.03 -77.52
C SER A 109 -12.63 8.02 -76.38
N TRP A 110 -11.92 8.24 -75.26
CA TRP A 110 -12.02 7.38 -74.08
C TRP A 110 -12.98 7.94 -73.04
N TYR A 111 -13.04 9.26 -72.92
CA TYR A 111 -13.85 9.98 -71.95
C TYR A 111 -14.63 11.10 -72.65
N PRO A 112 -15.87 10.85 -73.11
CA PRO A 112 -16.70 11.89 -73.72
C PRO A 112 -16.85 13.09 -72.76
N GLY A 113 -16.52 14.29 -73.24
CA GLY A 113 -16.54 15.51 -72.42
C GLY A 113 -15.31 15.71 -71.52
N PHE A 114 -14.20 15.01 -71.78
CA PHE A 114 -12.92 15.24 -71.09
C PHE A 114 -12.44 16.67 -71.27
N VAL A 115 -12.10 17.30 -70.14
CA VAL A 115 -11.52 18.65 -70.06
C VAL A 115 -10.45 18.64 -68.99
N LEU A 116 -9.33 19.32 -69.24
CA LEU A 116 -8.34 19.54 -68.18
C LEU A 116 -8.86 20.55 -67.18
N SER A 117 -8.88 20.15 -65.92
CA SER A 117 -9.37 20.96 -64.81
C SER A 117 -8.26 21.22 -63.79
N GLU A 118 -8.28 22.43 -63.23
CA GLU A 118 -7.42 22.85 -62.12
C GLU A 118 -8.25 22.91 -60.84
N MET A 119 -7.65 22.65 -59.68
CA MET A 119 -8.35 22.88 -58.42
C MET A 119 -8.45 24.38 -58.18
N SER A 120 -9.68 24.91 -58.16
CA SER A 120 -9.94 26.30 -57.76
C SER A 120 -9.24 26.58 -56.43
N ALA A 121 -8.32 27.55 -56.45
CA ALA A 121 -7.65 28.05 -55.26
C ALA A 121 -8.66 28.25 -54.14
N THR A 122 -8.48 27.50 -53.04
CA THR A 122 -9.09 27.90 -51.76
C THR A 122 -8.42 29.22 -51.34
N ALA A 123 -9.12 30.06 -50.59
CA ALA A 123 -8.73 31.44 -50.28
C ALA A 123 -7.33 31.62 -49.63
N ASP A 124 -6.68 30.53 -49.20
CA ASP A 124 -5.32 30.48 -48.63
C ASP A 124 -4.24 30.00 -49.62
N ALA A 125 -4.55 29.77 -50.90
CA ALA A 125 -3.57 29.29 -51.87
C ALA A 125 -2.58 30.40 -52.24
N MET A 126 -1.28 30.15 -52.00
CA MET A 126 -0.21 30.99 -52.51
C MET A 126 -0.30 31.09 -54.04
N PRO A 127 0.05 32.22 -54.67
CA PRO A 127 0.17 32.29 -56.12
C PRO A 127 1.25 31.31 -56.57
N VAL A 128 0.82 30.37 -57.41
CA VAL A 128 1.61 29.23 -57.82
C VAL A 128 1.99 29.49 -59.29
N GLU A 129 3.26 29.76 -59.57
CA GLU A 129 3.80 30.13 -60.90
C GLU A 129 3.42 29.09 -61.97
N GLU A 130 2.93 29.49 -63.14
CA GLU A 130 2.48 28.54 -64.16
C GLU A 130 3.64 27.68 -64.68
N LEU A 131 3.51 26.35 -64.59
CA LEU A 131 4.48 25.43 -65.16
C LEU A 131 4.29 25.35 -66.68
N PRO A 132 5.37 25.18 -67.47
CA PRO A 132 5.28 25.02 -68.93
C PRO A 132 4.66 23.66 -69.34
N TRP A 133 4.32 22.82 -68.38
CA TRP A 133 3.71 21.51 -68.54
C TRP A 133 2.68 21.25 -67.44
N LEU A 134 1.74 20.37 -67.75
CA LEU A 134 0.63 19.89 -66.94
C LEU A 134 0.84 18.40 -66.64
N VAL A 135 0.24 17.93 -65.56
CA VAL A 135 0.24 16.51 -65.15
C VAL A 135 -1.21 16.05 -64.95
N PRO A 136 -1.98 15.91 -66.04
CA PRO A 136 -3.37 15.50 -65.94
C PRO A 136 -3.48 14.02 -65.57
N VAL A 137 -4.39 13.68 -64.66
CA VAL A 137 -4.78 12.29 -64.42
C VAL A 137 -5.46 11.75 -65.68
N GLN A 138 -4.74 10.96 -66.46
CA GLN A 138 -5.24 10.40 -67.70
C GLN A 138 -6.02 9.11 -67.45
N PHE A 139 -5.46 8.20 -66.66
CA PHE A 139 -6.15 6.96 -66.25
C PHE A 139 -6.17 6.86 -64.73
N ILE A 140 -7.27 6.33 -64.20
CA ILE A 140 -7.43 6.06 -62.77
C ILE A 140 -8.22 4.76 -62.58
N GLN A 141 -7.78 3.95 -61.64
CA GLN A 141 -8.49 2.71 -61.25
C GLN A 141 -8.65 2.65 -59.73
N PRO A 142 -9.82 2.20 -59.22
CA PRO A 142 -11.02 1.86 -59.99
C PRO A 142 -11.73 3.13 -60.50
N ILE A 143 -12.13 3.15 -61.76
CA ILE A 143 -12.76 4.35 -62.36
C ILE A 143 -14.16 4.65 -61.80
N ALA A 144 -14.89 3.63 -61.34
CA ALA A 144 -16.27 3.78 -60.84
C ALA A 144 -16.37 4.79 -59.69
N ASP A 145 -15.42 4.72 -58.75
CA ASP A 145 -15.41 5.60 -57.57
C ASP A 145 -14.71 6.93 -57.85
N ASN A 146 -13.78 6.97 -58.80
CA ASN A 146 -12.83 8.08 -58.94
C ASN A 146 -12.95 8.86 -60.26
N ARG A 147 -14.03 8.70 -61.03
CA ARG A 147 -14.20 9.34 -62.36
C ARG A 147 -13.98 10.86 -62.34
N GLN A 148 -14.36 11.54 -61.27
CA GLN A 148 -14.19 12.99 -61.13
C GLN A 148 -12.72 13.45 -61.10
N ALA A 149 -11.78 12.54 -60.80
CA ALA A 149 -10.36 12.87 -60.81
C ALA A 149 -9.76 12.82 -62.23
N VAL A 150 -10.45 12.23 -63.21
CA VAL A 150 -9.96 12.17 -64.60
C VAL A 150 -9.90 13.58 -65.19
N GLY A 151 -8.77 13.93 -65.79
CA GLY A 151 -8.49 15.28 -66.32
C GLY A 151 -8.04 16.30 -65.28
N PHE A 152 -7.98 15.93 -64.00
CA PHE A 152 -7.45 16.80 -62.96
C PHE A 152 -5.94 16.99 -63.12
N ASP A 153 -5.47 18.23 -63.19
CA ASP A 153 -4.03 18.52 -63.17
C ASP A 153 -3.47 18.42 -61.75
N VAL A 154 -2.67 17.37 -61.51
CA VAL A 154 -2.00 17.14 -60.22
C VAL A 154 -1.04 18.28 -59.89
N SER A 155 -0.50 18.96 -60.90
CA SER A 155 0.41 20.08 -60.72
C SER A 155 -0.27 21.35 -60.23
N SER A 156 -1.59 21.49 -60.39
CA SER A 156 -2.34 22.72 -60.04
C SER A 156 -2.35 23.04 -58.53
N GLU A 157 -2.21 22.04 -57.65
CA GLU A 157 -2.19 22.26 -56.19
C GLU A 157 -0.75 22.38 -55.65
N ALA A 158 -0.49 23.41 -54.85
CA ALA A 158 0.85 23.69 -54.29
C ALA A 158 1.49 22.48 -53.57
N LYS A 159 0.76 21.77 -52.69
CA LYS A 159 1.33 20.65 -51.92
C LYS A 159 1.70 19.46 -52.81
N ARG A 160 0.86 19.15 -53.81
CA ARG A 160 1.13 18.09 -54.80
C ARG A 160 2.28 18.47 -55.71
N ARG A 161 2.34 19.73 -56.13
CA ARG A 161 3.42 20.24 -56.98
C ARG A 161 4.79 20.09 -56.34
N VAL A 162 4.94 20.45 -55.07
CA VAL A 162 6.22 20.28 -54.35
C VAL A 162 6.66 18.80 -54.39
N ALA A 163 5.74 17.87 -54.13
CA ALA A 163 6.04 16.43 -54.20
C ALA A 163 6.35 15.95 -55.63
N LEU A 164 5.64 16.46 -56.66
CA LEU A 164 5.90 16.15 -58.07
C LEU A 164 7.31 16.57 -58.50
N LEU A 165 7.69 17.81 -58.18
CA LEU A 165 9.01 18.34 -58.54
C LEU A 165 10.12 17.58 -57.82
N ALA A 166 9.96 17.35 -56.51
CA ALA A 166 10.90 16.54 -55.74
C ALA A 166 11.04 15.12 -56.32
N ALA A 167 9.94 14.44 -56.61
CA ALA A 167 9.97 13.12 -57.24
C ALA A 167 10.71 13.13 -58.58
N ARG A 168 10.40 14.11 -59.45
CA ARG A 168 11.05 14.24 -60.77
C ARG A 168 12.56 14.49 -60.66
N GLU A 169 13.00 15.28 -59.70
CA GLU A 169 14.42 15.62 -59.52
C GLU A 169 15.21 14.48 -58.86
N THR A 170 14.64 13.87 -57.81
CA THR A 170 15.31 12.81 -57.05
C THR A 170 15.18 11.43 -57.68
N GLY A 171 14.20 11.21 -58.56
CA GLY A 171 13.87 9.90 -59.15
C GLY A 171 13.21 8.92 -58.18
N GLU A 172 13.09 9.31 -56.91
CA GLU A 172 12.50 8.51 -55.85
C GLU A 172 10.97 8.69 -55.80
N MET A 173 10.30 7.80 -55.10
CA MET A 173 8.88 7.98 -54.79
C MET A 173 8.75 9.02 -53.68
N VAL A 174 7.90 10.02 -53.89
CA VAL A 174 7.68 11.09 -52.91
C VAL A 174 6.21 11.16 -52.52
N ALA A 175 5.95 11.22 -51.22
CA ALA A 175 4.61 11.37 -50.67
C ALA A 175 4.26 12.83 -50.43
N THR A 176 2.99 13.16 -50.64
CA THR A 176 2.39 14.45 -50.25
C THR A 176 2.16 14.52 -48.73
N ALA A 177 1.92 15.72 -48.19
CA ALA A 177 1.32 15.84 -46.87
C ALA A 177 -0.10 15.26 -46.91
N ALA A 178 -0.65 14.83 -45.77
CA ALA A 178 -1.95 14.17 -45.74
C ALA A 178 -3.03 15.03 -46.44
N ILE A 179 -3.69 14.43 -47.45
CA ILE A 179 -4.74 15.07 -48.23
C ILE A 179 -6.11 14.58 -47.78
N LYS A 180 -7.11 15.45 -47.84
CA LYS A 180 -8.50 15.04 -47.64
C LYS A 180 -9.00 14.26 -48.85
N LEU A 181 -9.52 13.06 -48.63
CA LEU A 181 -10.14 12.26 -49.67
C LEU A 181 -11.58 12.75 -49.86
N VAL A 182 -11.83 13.48 -50.96
CA VAL A 182 -13.10 14.18 -51.25
C VAL A 182 -14.32 13.22 -51.35
N GLN A 183 -14.07 11.93 -51.52
CA GLN A 183 -15.07 10.91 -51.83
C GLN A 183 -15.27 9.87 -50.70
N GLU A 184 -14.68 10.08 -49.51
CA GLU A 184 -14.82 9.18 -48.37
C GLU A 184 -15.73 9.80 -47.28
N PRO A 185 -16.70 9.05 -46.73
CA PRO A 185 -17.49 9.51 -45.59
C PRO A 185 -16.58 9.76 -44.38
N GLY A 186 -16.78 10.87 -43.66
CA GLY A 186 -16.06 11.14 -42.41
C GLY A 186 -14.75 11.93 -42.54
N ASN A 187 -14.44 12.49 -43.72
CA ASN A 187 -13.28 13.38 -43.92
C ASN A 187 -11.94 12.66 -43.62
N GLU A 188 -11.83 11.40 -44.08
CA GLU A 188 -10.61 10.60 -43.94
C GLU A 188 -9.41 11.25 -44.66
N LYS A 189 -8.24 11.20 -44.00
CA LYS A 189 -6.96 11.64 -44.55
C LYS A 189 -6.32 10.49 -45.32
N GLY A 190 -5.80 10.79 -46.50
CA GLY A 190 -5.05 9.86 -47.36
C GLY A 190 -3.67 10.41 -47.72
N LEU A 191 -2.87 9.55 -48.35
CA LEU A 191 -1.54 9.86 -48.82
C LEU A 191 -1.47 9.66 -50.33
N LEU A 192 -1.13 10.71 -51.09
CA LEU A 192 -0.74 10.55 -52.49
C LEU A 192 0.77 10.33 -52.56
N VAL A 193 1.18 9.17 -53.06
CA VAL A 193 2.59 8.84 -53.33
C VAL A 193 2.82 8.92 -54.83
N ILE A 194 3.82 9.70 -55.20
CA ILE A 194 4.13 10.07 -56.57
C ILE A 194 5.37 9.32 -57.00
N ALA A 195 5.25 8.51 -58.05
CA ALA A 195 6.36 7.76 -58.62
C ALA A 195 6.69 8.30 -60.03
N PRO A 196 7.89 8.87 -60.24
CA PRO A 196 8.28 9.47 -61.51
C PRO A 196 8.60 8.39 -62.54
N LEU A 197 8.25 8.63 -63.81
CA LEU A 197 8.49 7.69 -64.91
C LEU A 197 9.46 8.31 -65.91
N TYR A 198 10.50 7.54 -66.23
CA TYR A 198 11.55 7.94 -67.16
C TYR A 198 11.64 6.93 -68.30
N SER A 199 11.92 7.42 -69.49
CA SER A 199 12.20 6.60 -70.67
C SER A 199 13.63 6.06 -70.59
N GLY A 200 13.81 4.74 -70.72
CA GLY A 200 15.13 4.09 -70.67
C GLY A 200 15.56 3.63 -69.27
N VAL A 201 16.88 3.47 -69.06
CA VAL A 201 17.47 2.85 -67.85
C VAL A 201 17.43 3.80 -66.63
N ALA A 202 17.28 3.22 -65.43
CA ALA A 202 17.01 3.93 -64.17
C ALA A 202 18.15 4.81 -63.62
N ASP A 203 19.42 4.50 -63.90
CA ASP A 203 20.57 5.27 -63.40
C ASP A 203 20.96 6.38 -64.39
N THR A 204 20.36 7.56 -64.21
CA THR A 204 20.58 8.73 -65.06
C THR A 204 20.83 9.98 -64.20
N THR A 205 21.69 10.87 -64.69
CA THR A 205 21.98 12.15 -64.01
C THR A 205 20.69 12.98 -63.82
N PRO A 206 20.61 13.93 -62.87
CA PRO A 206 19.47 14.83 -62.75
C PRO A 206 19.09 15.49 -64.09
N GLU A 207 20.07 15.89 -64.89
CA GLU A 207 19.86 16.48 -66.22
C GLU A 207 19.24 15.48 -67.20
N ASP A 208 19.77 14.24 -67.26
CA ASP A 208 19.22 13.19 -68.12
C ASP A 208 17.79 12.80 -67.71
N ARG A 209 17.52 12.76 -66.40
CA ARG A 209 16.19 12.50 -65.85
C ARG A 209 15.20 13.57 -66.28
N ALA A 210 15.59 14.84 -66.23
CA ALA A 210 14.73 15.93 -66.64
C ALA A 210 14.27 15.83 -68.11
N VAL A 211 15.13 15.30 -68.99
CA VAL A 211 14.85 15.09 -70.42
C VAL A 211 14.03 13.82 -70.68
N ARG A 212 14.32 12.74 -69.95
CA ARG A 212 13.68 11.42 -70.16
C ARG A 212 12.35 11.26 -69.45
N HIS A 213 12.04 12.15 -68.52
CA HIS A 213 10.80 12.13 -67.74
C HIS A 213 9.59 12.36 -68.63
N TYR A 214 8.62 11.44 -68.58
CA TYR A 214 7.44 11.50 -69.45
C TYR A 214 6.11 11.43 -68.69
N GLY A 215 6.12 11.17 -67.39
CA GLY A 215 4.90 11.04 -66.61
C GLY A 215 5.14 10.56 -65.19
N PHE A 216 4.04 10.34 -64.50
CA PHE A 216 4.02 9.81 -63.14
C PHE A 216 3.02 8.67 -63.05
N MET A 217 3.37 7.68 -62.22
CA MET A 217 2.42 6.72 -61.69
C MET A 217 2.22 7.03 -60.21
N ASN A 218 0.98 7.29 -59.80
CA ASN A 218 0.70 7.65 -58.41
C ASN A 218 -0.17 6.59 -57.75
N GLY A 219 0.05 6.37 -56.46
CA GLY A 219 -0.82 5.59 -55.59
C GLY A 219 -1.49 6.49 -54.57
N VAL A 220 -2.80 6.32 -54.37
CA VAL A 220 -3.56 6.96 -53.29
C VAL A 220 -3.75 5.94 -52.19
N PHE A 221 -3.15 6.17 -51.02
CA PHE A 221 -3.19 5.27 -49.88
C PHE A 221 -4.09 5.82 -48.78
N ARG A 222 -4.88 4.94 -48.16
CA ARG A 222 -5.69 5.24 -46.99
C ARG A 222 -4.87 5.01 -45.74
N ILE A 223 -4.60 6.08 -45.00
CA ILE A 223 -3.84 5.99 -43.74
C ILE A 223 -4.61 5.16 -42.71
N SER A 224 -5.94 5.30 -42.69
CA SER A 224 -6.85 4.53 -41.83
C SER A 224 -6.70 3.02 -42.04
N GLU A 225 -6.66 2.56 -43.28
CA GLU A 225 -6.54 1.14 -43.62
C GLU A 225 -5.12 0.60 -43.38
N LEU A 226 -4.07 1.36 -43.69
CA LEU A 226 -2.69 1.00 -43.33
C LEU A 226 -2.56 0.74 -41.81
N ILE A 227 -3.19 1.59 -41.01
CA ILE A 227 -3.17 1.45 -39.56
C ILE A 227 -4.04 0.25 -39.12
N LYS A 228 -5.26 0.10 -39.62
CA LYS A 228 -6.13 -1.04 -39.26
C LYS A 228 -5.50 -2.40 -39.59
N GLN A 229 -4.75 -2.50 -40.68
CA GLN A 229 -4.09 -3.74 -41.10
C GLN A 229 -2.84 -4.03 -40.27
N SER A 230 -2.14 -3.00 -39.82
CA SER A 230 -0.95 -3.13 -38.96
C SER A 230 -1.25 -3.34 -37.48
N ILE A 231 -2.37 -2.82 -36.97
CA ILE A 231 -2.71 -2.88 -35.54
C ILE A 231 -3.68 -4.05 -35.30
N PRO A 232 -3.27 -5.09 -34.54
CA PRO A 232 -4.21 -6.10 -34.07
C PRO A 232 -5.36 -5.43 -33.31
N MET A 233 -6.62 -5.75 -33.62
CA MET A 233 -7.81 -5.18 -32.96
C MET A 233 -7.73 -5.23 -31.41
N ALA A 234 -7.04 -6.24 -30.87
CA ALA A 234 -6.82 -6.42 -29.44
C ALA A 234 -5.96 -5.31 -28.79
N ILE A 235 -5.04 -4.70 -29.54
CA ILE A 235 -4.15 -3.62 -29.07
C ILE A 235 -4.79 -2.25 -29.31
N GLY A 236 -5.39 -2.04 -30.48
CA GLY A 236 -5.98 -0.74 -30.88
C GLY A 236 -7.16 -0.27 -30.02
N SER A 237 -7.78 -1.16 -29.23
CA SER A 237 -8.85 -0.81 -28.27
C SER A 237 -8.32 -0.41 -26.89
N LYS A 238 -7.05 -0.72 -26.59
CA LYS A 238 -6.44 -0.52 -25.27
C LYS A 238 -5.41 0.61 -25.26
N ILE A 239 -4.81 0.94 -26.41
CA ILE A 239 -3.81 1.98 -26.55
C ILE A 239 -4.38 3.08 -27.45
N LEU A 240 -4.22 4.35 -27.05
CA LEU A 240 -4.40 5.48 -27.93
C LEU A 240 -3.19 5.57 -28.83
N VAL A 241 -3.39 5.52 -30.15
CA VAL A 241 -2.32 5.65 -31.14
C VAL A 241 -2.62 6.84 -32.04
N GLN A 242 -1.63 7.70 -32.22
CA GLN A 242 -1.66 8.84 -33.12
C GLN A 242 -0.49 8.74 -34.09
N LEU A 243 -0.75 9.05 -35.34
CA LEU A 243 0.28 9.21 -36.35
C LEU A 243 0.41 10.70 -36.64
N VAL A 244 1.61 11.22 -36.47
CA VAL A 244 1.91 12.65 -36.59
C VAL A 244 2.94 12.84 -37.69
N ASP A 245 2.64 13.72 -38.65
CA ASP A 245 3.61 14.18 -39.64
C ASP A 245 4.42 15.34 -39.04
N ARG A 246 5.75 15.19 -38.99
CA ARG A 246 6.70 16.22 -38.55
C ARG A 246 7.68 16.63 -39.65
N THR A 247 7.36 16.34 -40.92
CA THR A 247 8.27 16.58 -42.06
C THR A 247 8.70 18.04 -42.18
N ASP A 248 7.75 18.96 -42.06
CA ASP A 248 7.98 20.41 -42.25
C ASP A 248 8.16 21.15 -40.90
N GLY A 249 8.43 20.42 -39.81
CA GLY A 249 8.58 20.96 -38.45
C GLY A 249 7.27 21.30 -37.72
N ALA A 250 6.16 21.45 -38.43
CA ALA A 250 4.82 21.52 -37.84
C ALA A 250 4.31 20.11 -37.47
N GLU A 251 3.62 19.99 -36.33
CA GLU A 251 2.96 18.73 -35.95
C GLU A 251 1.55 18.67 -36.54
N ASP A 252 1.35 17.86 -37.59
CA ASP A 252 0.01 17.55 -38.10
C ASP A 252 -0.39 16.13 -37.70
N VAL A 253 -1.44 16.00 -36.88
CA VAL A 253 -2.01 14.70 -36.55
C VAL A 253 -2.76 14.18 -37.77
N ILE A 254 -2.21 13.17 -38.44
CA ILE A 254 -2.76 12.61 -39.67
C ILE A 254 -3.70 11.43 -39.41
N TYR A 255 -3.58 10.78 -38.25
CA TYR A 255 -4.53 9.77 -37.81
C TYR A 255 -4.55 9.64 -36.27
N SER A 256 -5.69 9.26 -35.70
CA SER A 256 -5.84 9.00 -34.27
C SER A 256 -6.87 7.89 -34.03
N ILE A 257 -6.52 6.90 -33.21
CA ILE A 257 -7.41 5.80 -32.79
C ILE A 257 -7.30 5.55 -31.29
N GLY A 258 -8.44 5.31 -30.64
CA GLY A 258 -8.52 5.08 -29.20
C GLY A 258 -8.98 6.33 -28.44
N ARG A 259 -9.05 6.21 -27.11
CA ARG A 259 -9.37 7.32 -26.21
C ARG A 259 -8.27 7.46 -25.15
N PRO A 260 -7.81 8.68 -24.85
CA PRO A 260 -6.86 8.89 -23.78
C PRO A 260 -7.47 8.47 -22.43
N SER A 261 -6.62 8.01 -21.52
CA SER A 261 -7.05 7.76 -20.14
C SER A 261 -7.26 9.07 -19.37
N ASP A 262 -8.23 9.06 -18.45
CA ASP A 262 -8.46 10.17 -17.52
C ASP A 262 -7.39 10.23 -16.41
N GLU A 263 -6.61 9.15 -16.21
CA GLU A 263 -5.58 9.14 -15.18
C GLU A 263 -4.38 10.03 -15.56
N ARG A 264 -4.13 11.06 -14.74
CA ARG A 264 -3.07 12.07 -14.99
C ARG A 264 -1.68 11.49 -15.20
N TRP A 265 -1.30 10.44 -14.46
CA TRP A 265 0.04 9.85 -14.56
C TRP A 265 0.26 9.07 -15.87
N LEU A 266 -0.82 8.67 -16.55
CA LEU A 266 -0.73 8.05 -17.88
C LEU A 266 -0.47 9.07 -18.99
N ARG A 267 -0.86 10.34 -18.77
CA ARG A 267 -0.55 11.43 -19.70
C ARG A 267 0.94 11.76 -19.76
N SER A 268 1.74 11.37 -18.75
CA SER A 268 3.20 11.46 -18.80
C SER A 268 3.88 10.26 -19.47
N LEU A 269 3.12 9.23 -19.87
CA LEU A 269 3.61 8.00 -20.50
C LEU A 269 3.46 8.02 -22.02
N ILE A 270 3.49 9.23 -22.61
CA ILE A 270 3.52 9.37 -24.07
C ILE A 270 4.81 8.72 -24.56
N HIS A 271 4.67 7.69 -25.38
CA HIS A 271 5.80 7.10 -26.07
C HIS A 271 5.75 7.54 -27.53
N GLU A 272 6.75 8.31 -27.93
CA GLU A 272 6.93 8.73 -29.31
C GLU A 272 8.00 7.86 -29.96
N VAL A 273 7.67 7.34 -31.13
CA VAL A 273 8.56 6.48 -31.90
C VAL A 273 8.66 7.07 -33.32
N PRO A 274 9.81 7.65 -33.70
CA PRO A 274 10.01 8.11 -35.06
C PRO A 274 10.07 6.91 -36.00
N LEU A 275 9.29 6.95 -37.06
CA LEU A 275 9.28 5.91 -38.09
C LEU A 275 10.38 6.16 -39.10
N ALA A 276 10.81 5.10 -39.80
CA ALA A 276 11.62 5.21 -40.98
C ALA A 276 10.96 6.15 -42.01
N PRO A 277 11.73 6.97 -42.75
CA PRO A 277 11.16 7.90 -43.72
C PRO A 277 10.30 7.18 -44.77
N ILE A 278 9.04 7.62 -44.91
CA ILE A 278 8.07 7.03 -45.83
C ILE A 278 7.97 7.96 -47.04
N ALA A 279 8.65 7.61 -48.13
CA ALA A 279 8.64 8.39 -49.38
C ALA A 279 8.91 9.90 -49.14
N GLY A 280 9.95 10.21 -48.36
CA GLY A 280 10.35 11.57 -48.01
C GLY A 280 9.57 12.22 -46.86
N ARG A 281 8.68 11.49 -46.17
CA ARG A 281 7.95 11.98 -44.99
C ARG A 281 8.53 11.43 -43.68
N ASN A 282 8.65 12.31 -42.68
CA ASN A 282 9.10 11.97 -41.34
C ASN A 282 7.91 11.88 -40.40
N TRP A 283 7.42 10.66 -40.20
CA TRP A 283 6.29 10.39 -39.34
C TRP A 283 6.73 9.92 -37.96
N VAL A 284 5.92 10.26 -36.96
CA VAL A 284 6.09 9.83 -35.58
C VAL A 284 4.83 9.11 -35.15
N LEU A 285 5.01 7.88 -34.67
CA LEU A 285 3.97 7.13 -33.98
C LEU A 285 3.97 7.56 -32.51
N GLN A 286 2.91 8.23 -32.08
CA GLN A 286 2.68 8.57 -30.68
C GLN A 286 1.69 7.58 -30.08
N ALA A 287 2.05 6.96 -28.97
CA ALA A 287 1.20 6.03 -28.26
C ALA A 287 1.00 6.44 -26.80
N MET A 288 -0.20 6.23 -26.27
CA MET A 288 -0.52 6.42 -24.86
C MET A 288 -1.38 5.26 -24.32
N PRO A 289 -1.18 4.83 -23.06
CA PRO A 289 -2.02 3.79 -22.50
C PRO A 289 -3.46 4.28 -22.31
N GLY A 290 -4.43 3.49 -22.76
CA GLY A 290 -5.84 3.71 -22.44
C GLY A 290 -6.21 3.22 -21.04
N ALA A 291 -7.38 3.61 -20.53
CA ALA A 291 -7.83 3.24 -19.18
C ALA A 291 -7.92 1.71 -18.98
N THR A 292 -8.39 1.00 -20.01
CA THR A 292 -8.52 -0.46 -19.99
C THR A 292 -7.18 -1.20 -20.06
N PHE A 293 -6.12 -0.57 -20.59
CA PHE A 293 -4.78 -1.16 -20.67
C PHE A 293 -4.21 -1.40 -19.27
N VAL A 294 -4.34 -0.40 -18.40
CA VAL A 294 -3.82 -0.42 -17.04
C VAL A 294 -4.68 -1.30 -16.15
N SER A 295 -6.01 -1.13 -16.19
CA SER A 295 -6.91 -1.88 -15.31
C SER A 295 -6.86 -3.38 -15.57
N ALA A 296 -6.61 -3.80 -16.81
CA ALA A 296 -6.48 -5.22 -17.17
C ALA A 296 -5.17 -5.87 -16.66
N ARG A 297 -4.14 -5.07 -16.36
CA ARG A 297 -2.81 -5.55 -15.93
C ARG A 297 -2.47 -5.25 -14.47
N ARG A 298 -3.24 -4.35 -13.84
CA ARG A 298 -3.06 -4.01 -12.42
C ARG A 298 -3.58 -5.14 -11.55
N SER A 299 -2.76 -5.58 -10.60
CA SER A 299 -3.14 -6.65 -9.66
C SER A 299 -3.83 -6.06 -8.43
N TYR A 300 -4.62 -6.89 -7.75
CA TYR A 300 -5.15 -6.58 -6.43
C TYR A 300 -4.11 -6.79 -5.30
N LEU A 301 -2.94 -7.35 -5.62
CA LEU A 301 -1.92 -7.73 -4.63
C LEU A 301 -1.50 -6.59 -3.68
N PRO A 302 -1.21 -5.35 -4.14
CA PRO A 302 -0.83 -4.27 -3.22
C PRO A 302 -1.94 -3.92 -2.23
N LEU A 303 -3.21 -3.99 -2.67
CA LEU A 303 -4.40 -3.74 -1.85
C LEU A 303 -4.66 -4.89 -0.86
N LEU A 304 -4.46 -6.14 -1.29
CA LEU A 304 -4.58 -7.29 -0.41
C LEU A 304 -3.50 -7.26 0.68
N VAL A 305 -2.25 -6.94 0.34
CA VAL A 305 -1.13 -6.86 1.30
C VAL A 305 -1.40 -5.80 2.38
N ILE A 306 -1.87 -4.61 2.01
CA ILE A 306 -2.19 -3.57 3.01
C ILE A 306 -3.42 -3.96 3.85
N GLY A 307 -4.48 -4.51 3.23
CA GLY A 307 -5.71 -4.90 3.91
C GLY A 307 -5.50 -6.05 4.91
N PHE A 308 -4.84 -7.14 4.48
CA PHE A 308 -4.49 -8.26 5.35
C PHE A 308 -3.46 -7.85 6.41
N GLY A 309 -2.45 -7.06 6.04
CA GLY A 309 -1.45 -6.57 6.98
C GLY A 309 -2.07 -5.73 8.10
N PHE A 310 -2.98 -4.82 7.76
CA PHE A 310 -3.66 -3.97 8.75
C PHE A 310 -4.60 -4.78 9.64
N SER A 311 -5.35 -5.71 9.06
CA SER A 311 -6.24 -6.61 9.80
C SER A 311 -5.45 -7.49 10.77
N PHE A 312 -4.30 -8.02 10.34
CA PHE A 312 -3.43 -8.84 11.17
C PHE A 312 -2.83 -8.04 12.35
N ILE A 313 -2.34 -6.82 12.09
CA ILE A 313 -1.82 -5.94 13.15
C ILE A 313 -2.92 -5.56 14.15
N ALA A 314 -4.12 -5.22 13.67
CA ALA A 314 -5.25 -4.89 14.54
C ALA A 314 -5.63 -6.08 15.44
N LEU A 315 -5.61 -7.29 14.89
CA LEU A 315 -5.85 -8.53 15.64
C LEU A 315 -4.76 -8.75 16.71
N LEU A 316 -3.48 -8.56 16.37
CA LEU A 316 -2.37 -8.67 17.32
C LEU A 316 -2.48 -7.64 18.46
N VAL A 317 -2.83 -6.39 18.14
CA VAL A 317 -3.05 -5.35 19.15
C VAL A 317 -4.22 -5.71 20.07
N PHE A 318 -5.32 -6.21 19.51
CA PHE A 318 -6.48 -6.66 20.28
C PHE A 318 -6.08 -7.77 21.28
N PHE A 319 -5.37 -8.79 20.82
CA PHE A 319 -4.88 -9.87 21.70
C PHE A 319 -3.87 -9.37 22.74
N ALA A 320 -2.94 -8.48 22.36
CA ALA A 320 -1.97 -7.91 23.28
C ALA A 320 -2.64 -7.09 24.40
N VAL A 321 -3.61 -6.24 24.06
CA VAL A 321 -4.37 -5.45 25.04
C VAL A 321 -5.20 -6.37 25.95
N ARG A 322 -5.84 -7.41 25.39
CA ARG A 322 -6.59 -8.40 26.17
C ARG A 322 -5.69 -9.14 27.16
N SER A 323 -4.53 -9.60 26.71
CA SER A 323 -3.54 -10.28 27.56
C SER A 323 -3.03 -9.38 28.68
N LEU A 324 -2.73 -8.10 28.37
CA LEU A 324 -2.32 -7.13 29.39
C LEU A 324 -3.41 -6.90 30.46
N ARG A 325 -4.69 -6.81 30.04
CA ARG A 325 -5.82 -6.67 30.98
C ARG A 325 -5.98 -7.91 31.87
N GLN A 326 -5.94 -9.11 31.28
CA GLN A 326 -6.05 -10.37 32.02
C GLN A 326 -4.92 -10.52 33.05
N ASN A 327 -3.68 -10.19 32.67
CA ASN A 327 -2.55 -10.21 33.60
C ASN A 327 -2.70 -9.20 34.74
N ALA A 328 -3.23 -8.00 34.46
CA ALA A 328 -3.49 -7.00 35.49
C ALA A 328 -4.57 -7.47 36.49
N GLU A 329 -5.65 -8.07 36.00
CA GLU A 329 -6.73 -8.62 36.83
C GLU A 329 -6.25 -9.80 37.67
N LEU A 330 -5.52 -10.76 37.07
CA LEU A 330 -4.94 -11.89 37.78
C LEU A 330 -4.02 -11.43 38.92
N ASN A 331 -3.16 -10.44 38.65
CA ASN A 331 -2.27 -9.87 39.66
C ASN A 331 -3.04 -9.16 40.78
N LYS A 332 -4.16 -8.53 40.48
CA LYS A 332 -5.03 -7.91 41.49
C LYS A 332 -5.68 -8.97 42.38
N THR A 333 -6.30 -9.99 41.79
CA THR A 333 -6.93 -11.09 42.53
C THR A 333 -5.92 -11.85 43.39
N LYS A 334 -4.70 -12.05 42.87
CA LYS A 334 -3.60 -12.66 43.65
C LYS A 334 -3.29 -11.87 44.92
N ARG A 335 -3.19 -10.55 44.84
CA ARG A 335 -2.94 -9.67 46.01
C ARG A 335 -4.09 -9.69 47.01
N GLU A 336 -5.33 -9.73 46.53
CA GLU A 336 -6.52 -9.82 47.40
C GLU A 336 -6.56 -11.15 48.16
N LEU A 337 -6.25 -12.27 47.49
CA LEU A 337 -6.13 -13.58 48.12
C LEU A 337 -5.00 -13.65 49.15
N GLU A 338 -3.84 -13.06 48.85
CA GLU A 338 -2.72 -12.96 49.80
C GLU A 338 -3.13 -12.20 51.07
N THR A 339 -3.93 -11.13 50.95
CA THR A 339 -4.38 -10.32 52.09
C THR A 339 -5.33 -11.09 53.01
N ILE A 340 -6.32 -11.79 52.44
CA ILE A 340 -7.30 -12.60 53.22
C ILE A 340 -6.61 -13.75 53.97
N SER A 341 -5.50 -14.26 53.44
CA SER A 341 -4.76 -15.39 54.01
C SER A 341 -3.96 -15.04 55.28
N LEU A 342 -3.77 -13.75 55.60
CA LEU A 342 -2.88 -13.27 56.67
C LEU A 342 -3.59 -12.66 57.89
N THR A 343 -4.91 -12.49 57.84
CA THR A 343 -5.72 -11.93 58.94
C THR A 343 -6.60 -12.99 59.60
N ASP A 344 -6.83 -12.88 60.91
CA ASP A 344 -7.81 -13.69 61.64
C ASP A 344 -9.22 -13.17 61.37
N ALA A 345 -10.10 -14.07 60.89
CA ALA A 345 -11.43 -13.69 60.43
C ALA A 345 -12.37 -13.18 61.54
N LEU A 346 -12.10 -13.52 62.81
CA LEU A 346 -12.93 -13.08 63.93
C LEU A 346 -12.50 -11.71 64.47
N THR A 347 -11.19 -11.54 64.69
CA THR A 347 -10.63 -10.40 65.42
C THR A 347 -10.13 -9.28 64.51
N GLY A 348 -9.80 -9.57 63.24
CA GLY A 348 -9.20 -8.63 62.31
C GLY A 348 -7.68 -8.45 62.47
N LEU A 349 -7.09 -8.99 63.55
CA LEU A 349 -5.65 -9.02 63.78
C LEU A 349 -4.92 -9.94 62.79
N ALA A 350 -3.59 -9.93 62.81
CA ALA A 350 -2.81 -10.95 62.11
C ALA A 350 -3.19 -12.35 62.62
N ASN A 351 -3.30 -13.33 61.72
CA ASN A 351 -3.43 -14.73 62.14
C ASN A 351 -2.08 -15.34 62.48
N ARG A 352 -2.08 -16.54 63.07
CA ARG A 352 -0.86 -17.28 63.43
C ARG A 352 0.14 -17.41 62.28
N ARG A 353 -0.31 -17.65 61.04
CA ARG A 353 0.58 -17.76 59.87
C ARG A 353 1.33 -16.45 59.60
N HIS A 354 0.63 -15.32 59.68
CA HIS A 354 1.26 -14.01 59.50
C HIS A 354 2.21 -13.69 60.65
N PHE A 355 1.81 -14.02 61.89
CA PHE A 355 2.68 -13.91 63.05
C PHE A 355 4.00 -14.68 62.87
N ASP A 356 3.95 -15.96 62.51
CA ASP A 356 5.15 -16.79 62.35
C ASP A 356 6.11 -16.19 61.30
N ALA A 357 5.57 -15.79 60.15
CA ALA A 357 6.35 -15.18 59.07
C ALA A 357 6.94 -13.81 59.47
N TYR A 358 6.16 -12.97 60.16
CA TYR A 358 6.61 -11.67 60.62
C TYR A 358 7.70 -11.78 61.70
N LEU A 359 7.54 -12.73 62.62
CA LEU A 359 8.53 -13.01 63.65
C LEU A 359 9.84 -13.47 63.04
N GLU A 360 9.82 -14.39 62.06
CA GLU A 360 11.04 -14.81 61.36
C GLU A 360 11.75 -13.64 60.66
N GLN A 361 10.98 -12.76 60.02
CA GLN A 361 11.50 -11.57 59.34
C GLN A 361 12.17 -10.62 60.33
N GLU A 362 11.48 -10.27 61.41
CA GLU A 362 11.98 -9.30 62.38
C GLU A 362 13.07 -9.87 63.27
N TRP A 363 13.05 -11.18 63.56
CA TRP A 363 14.18 -11.89 64.18
C TRP A 363 15.44 -11.77 63.33
N SER A 364 15.32 -12.03 62.02
CA SER A 364 16.44 -11.91 61.08
C SER A 364 16.96 -10.46 60.99
N ARG A 365 16.06 -9.47 61.07
CA ARG A 365 16.42 -8.05 61.11
C ARG A 365 17.18 -7.70 62.40
N ALA A 366 16.63 -8.07 63.55
CA ALA A 366 17.21 -7.86 64.88
C ALA A 366 18.60 -8.50 65.00
N LEU A 367 18.77 -9.73 64.50
CA LEU A 367 20.06 -10.43 64.46
C LEU A 367 21.12 -9.66 63.63
N ARG A 368 20.74 -9.08 62.48
CA ARG A 368 21.66 -8.31 61.64
C ARG A 368 22.03 -6.95 62.24
N GLN A 369 21.09 -6.33 62.94
CA GLN A 369 21.25 -4.97 63.48
C GLN A 369 21.74 -4.97 64.92
N SER A 370 21.85 -6.15 65.55
CA SER A 370 22.14 -6.30 66.98
C SER A 370 21.17 -5.49 67.86
N GLN A 371 19.90 -5.45 67.45
CA GLN A 371 18.83 -4.76 68.16
C GLN A 371 17.96 -5.75 68.95
N PRO A 372 17.33 -5.30 70.05
CA PRO A 372 16.44 -6.17 70.82
C PRO A 372 15.15 -6.45 70.05
N ILE A 373 14.61 -7.64 70.25
CA ILE A 373 13.25 -8.01 69.85
C ILE A 373 12.52 -8.50 71.10
N SER A 374 11.28 -8.07 71.25
CA SER A 374 10.43 -8.51 72.35
C SER A 374 9.21 -9.27 71.86
N MET A 375 8.82 -10.26 72.65
CA MET A 375 7.59 -11.03 72.49
C MET A 375 6.72 -10.84 73.72
N VAL A 376 5.43 -10.68 73.47
CA VAL A 376 4.40 -10.69 74.50
C VAL A 376 3.42 -11.80 74.17
N MET A 377 3.27 -12.76 75.07
CA MET A 377 2.22 -13.78 75.01
C MET A 377 1.17 -13.43 76.04
N LEU A 378 -0.10 -13.37 75.63
CA LEU A 378 -1.20 -13.05 76.54
C LEU A 378 -2.37 -13.99 76.33
N ASP A 379 -3.07 -14.27 77.43
CA ASP A 379 -4.23 -15.15 77.47
C ASP A 379 -5.30 -14.53 78.36
N ILE A 380 -6.58 -14.65 77.95
CA ILE A 380 -7.71 -14.12 78.72
C ILE A 380 -7.99 -15.06 79.90
N ASP A 381 -7.89 -14.52 81.12
CA ASP A 381 -8.05 -15.31 82.34
C ASP A 381 -9.46 -15.91 82.43
N TYR A 382 -9.51 -17.22 82.67
CA TYR A 382 -10.76 -18.00 82.82
C TYR A 382 -11.71 -17.91 81.61
N PHE A 383 -11.20 -17.67 80.40
CA PHE A 383 -12.05 -17.49 79.21
C PHE A 383 -12.91 -18.71 78.85
N LYS A 384 -12.43 -19.93 79.13
CA LYS A 384 -13.29 -21.12 79.05
C LYS A 384 -14.53 -21.02 79.94
N ALA A 385 -14.37 -20.62 81.20
CA ALA A 385 -15.49 -20.43 82.13
C ALA A 385 -16.41 -19.27 81.68
N PHE A 386 -15.83 -18.21 81.09
CA PHE A 386 -16.60 -17.15 80.45
C PHE A 386 -17.48 -17.69 79.32
N ASN A 387 -16.92 -18.51 78.42
CA ASN A 387 -17.66 -19.12 77.32
C ASN A 387 -18.73 -20.09 77.80
N ASP A 388 -18.40 -20.93 78.79
CA ASP A 388 -19.33 -21.91 79.35
C ASP A 388 -20.53 -21.22 80.02
N ALA A 389 -20.32 -20.06 80.64
CA ALA A 389 -21.37 -19.30 81.31
C ALA A 389 -22.18 -18.37 80.39
N TYR A 390 -21.52 -17.68 79.46
CA TYR A 390 -22.13 -16.61 78.66
C TYR A 390 -22.37 -16.99 77.19
N GLY A 391 -21.89 -18.17 76.77
CA GLY A 391 -22.00 -18.70 75.42
C GLY A 391 -20.94 -18.16 74.46
N HIS A 392 -20.57 -18.99 73.48
CA HIS A 392 -19.58 -18.64 72.44
C HIS A 392 -19.84 -17.30 71.72
N PRO A 393 -21.09 -16.88 71.38
CA PRO A 393 -21.31 -15.58 70.74
C PRO A 393 -20.85 -14.38 71.58
N ARG A 394 -20.97 -14.49 72.92
CA ARG A 394 -20.50 -13.45 73.85
C ARG A 394 -18.98 -13.54 74.04
N GLY A 395 -18.42 -14.74 73.99
CA GLY A 395 -16.98 -14.98 73.85
C GLY A 395 -16.37 -14.30 72.63
N ASP A 396 -16.98 -14.49 71.46
CA ASP A 396 -16.54 -13.89 70.21
C ASP A 396 -16.56 -12.35 70.26
N GLN A 397 -17.58 -11.77 70.90
CA GLN A 397 -17.64 -10.33 71.14
C GLN A 397 -16.54 -9.85 72.10
N CYS A 398 -16.23 -10.65 73.12
CA CYS A 398 -15.12 -10.38 74.04
C CYS A 398 -13.78 -10.38 73.29
N LEU A 399 -13.50 -11.41 72.49
CA LEU A 399 -12.28 -11.51 71.68
C LEU A 399 -12.12 -10.33 70.70
N LYS A 400 -13.22 -9.87 70.07
CA LYS A 400 -13.21 -8.67 69.22
C LYS A 400 -12.88 -7.39 69.98
N GLN A 401 -13.38 -7.24 71.20
CA GLN A 401 -13.11 -6.07 72.04
C GLN A 401 -11.67 -6.08 72.56
N VAL A 402 -11.18 -7.25 72.98
CA VAL A 402 -9.78 -7.46 73.35
C VAL A 402 -8.85 -7.12 72.18
N ALA A 403 -9.13 -7.65 70.99
CA ALA A 403 -8.34 -7.37 69.80
C ALA A 403 -8.24 -5.87 69.49
N ARG A 404 -9.37 -5.14 69.55
CA ARG A 404 -9.39 -3.68 69.37
C ARG A 404 -8.60 -2.94 70.46
N ALA A 405 -8.68 -3.39 71.71
CA ALA A 405 -7.91 -2.81 72.80
C ALA A 405 -6.40 -3.00 72.56
N LEU A 406 -5.98 -4.18 72.10
CA LEU A 406 -4.59 -4.45 71.73
C LEU A 406 -4.12 -3.55 70.58
N GLU A 407 -4.89 -3.41 69.50
CA GLU A 407 -4.55 -2.49 68.40
C GLU A 407 -4.39 -1.04 68.87
N GLN A 408 -5.23 -0.57 69.80
CA GLN A 408 -5.16 0.80 70.33
C GLN A 408 -3.94 1.04 71.23
N VAL A 409 -3.47 0.01 71.92
CA VAL A 409 -2.23 0.07 72.70
C VAL A 409 -1.01 0.09 71.78
N MET A 410 -1.11 -0.52 70.59
CA MET A 410 -0.02 -0.59 69.63
C MET A 410 0.13 0.71 68.84
N ARG A 411 1.23 1.43 69.10
CA ARG A 411 1.46 2.78 68.58
C ARG A 411 2.42 2.82 67.40
N ARG A 412 3.27 1.81 67.22
CA ARG A 412 4.29 1.81 66.16
C ARG A 412 3.82 0.95 64.97
N PRO A 413 4.04 1.40 63.72
CA PRO A 413 3.74 0.60 62.53
C PRO A 413 4.49 -0.75 62.45
N THR A 414 5.57 -0.90 63.22
CA THR A 414 6.37 -2.13 63.30
C THR A 414 5.90 -3.09 64.38
N ASP A 415 4.96 -2.69 65.23
CA ASP A 415 4.40 -3.58 66.24
C ASP A 415 3.33 -4.45 65.58
N LEU A 416 3.39 -5.76 65.78
CA LEU A 416 2.38 -6.69 65.24
C LEU A 416 1.61 -7.32 66.38
N ALA A 417 0.28 -7.15 66.37
CA ALA A 417 -0.64 -7.93 67.19
C ALA A 417 -1.28 -9.05 66.36
N ALA A 418 -1.28 -10.26 66.92
CA ALA A 418 -1.84 -11.44 66.28
C ALA A 418 -2.70 -12.26 67.22
N ARG A 419 -3.74 -12.90 66.69
CA ARG A 419 -4.44 -13.98 67.39
C ARG A 419 -3.66 -15.28 67.16
N TYR A 420 -3.00 -15.76 68.20
CA TYR A 420 -2.10 -16.91 68.14
C TYR A 420 -2.86 -18.24 68.30
N GLY A 421 -3.89 -18.23 69.15
CA GLY A 421 -4.71 -19.40 69.48
C GLY A 421 -6.19 -19.05 69.69
N GLY A 422 -6.91 -19.91 70.42
CA GLY A 422 -8.34 -19.74 70.69
C GLY A 422 -8.63 -18.43 71.43
N GLU A 423 -8.02 -18.25 72.60
CA GLU A 423 -8.09 -17.03 73.42
C GLU A 423 -6.73 -16.36 73.64
N GLU A 424 -5.72 -16.86 72.93
CA GLU A 424 -4.33 -16.43 73.05
C GLU A 424 -3.98 -15.40 71.98
N PHE A 425 -3.30 -14.34 72.38
CA PHE A 425 -2.77 -13.32 71.49
C PHE A 425 -1.26 -13.19 71.66
N ALA A 426 -0.59 -12.78 70.58
CA ALA A 426 0.83 -12.54 70.53
C ALA A 426 1.11 -11.12 70.06
N LEU A 427 2.10 -10.46 70.67
CA LEU A 427 2.67 -9.22 70.15
C LEU A 427 4.13 -9.43 69.80
N VAL A 428 4.54 -9.05 68.58
CA VAL A 428 5.93 -8.93 68.18
C VAL A 428 6.31 -7.46 68.20
N LEU A 429 7.30 -7.10 69.01
CA LEU A 429 7.74 -5.73 69.23
C LEU A 429 9.23 -5.59 68.85
N PRO A 430 9.54 -5.25 67.58
CA PRO A 430 10.90 -4.98 67.14
C PRO A 430 11.49 -3.77 67.85
N ASP A 431 12.81 -3.75 68.03
CA ASP A 431 13.55 -2.62 68.62
C ASP A 431 12.98 -2.17 69.98
N THR A 432 12.62 -3.16 70.79
CA THR A 432 12.03 -2.96 72.11
C THR A 432 12.78 -3.83 73.10
N GLN A 433 13.44 -3.20 74.08
CA GLN A 433 14.22 -3.90 75.11
C GLN A 433 13.42 -4.20 76.38
N ASP A 434 12.40 -3.40 76.67
CA ASP A 434 11.48 -3.62 77.80
C ASP A 434 10.04 -3.56 77.32
N ALA A 435 9.49 -4.73 76.99
CA ALA A 435 8.11 -4.85 76.56
C ALA A 435 7.10 -4.92 77.71
N ALA A 436 7.54 -4.93 78.98
CA ALA A 436 6.58 -5.01 80.09
C ALA A 436 5.72 -3.77 80.23
N THR A 437 6.22 -2.59 79.84
CA THR A 437 5.39 -1.37 79.84
C THR A 437 4.23 -1.49 78.84
N VAL A 438 4.49 -2.09 77.67
CA VAL A 438 3.45 -2.34 76.66
C VAL A 438 2.49 -3.44 77.13
N ALA A 439 3.02 -4.52 77.67
CA ALA A 439 2.23 -5.62 78.24
C ALA A 439 1.31 -5.13 79.38
N GLU A 440 1.81 -4.27 80.26
CA GLU A 440 1.03 -3.70 81.36
C GLU A 440 -0.02 -2.72 80.84
N ALA A 441 0.30 -1.94 79.81
CA ALA A 441 -0.69 -1.11 79.13
C ALA A 441 -1.80 -1.97 78.50
N CYS A 442 -1.48 -3.11 77.89
CA CYS A 442 -2.47 -4.07 77.39
C CYS A 442 -3.34 -4.61 78.53
N ARG A 443 -2.74 -5.04 79.65
CA ARG A 443 -3.45 -5.57 80.82
C ARG A 443 -4.45 -4.56 81.38
N VAL A 444 -3.99 -3.33 81.61
CA VAL A 444 -4.82 -2.23 82.10
C VAL A 444 -5.91 -1.87 81.09
N ALA A 445 -5.60 -1.78 79.79
CA ALA A 445 -6.58 -1.45 78.76
C ALA A 445 -7.70 -2.50 78.67
N ILE A 446 -7.36 -3.79 78.76
CA ILE A 446 -8.35 -4.87 78.73
C ILE A 446 -9.20 -4.89 80.00
N GLN A 447 -8.58 -4.72 81.18
CA GLN A 447 -9.33 -4.62 82.44
C GLN A 447 -10.28 -3.41 82.42
N ALA A 448 -9.88 -2.29 81.81
CA ALA A 448 -10.68 -1.08 81.67
C ALA A 448 -11.87 -1.21 80.70
N LEU A 449 -11.94 -2.28 79.88
CA LEU A 449 -13.13 -2.58 79.08
C LEU A 449 -14.35 -2.87 79.96
N GLY A 450 -14.15 -3.27 81.22
CA GLY A 450 -15.23 -3.49 82.18
C GLY A 450 -16.18 -4.62 81.79
N ILE A 451 -15.74 -5.57 80.96
CA ILE A 451 -16.56 -6.70 80.52
C ILE A 451 -16.77 -7.63 81.71
N VAL A 452 -18.00 -7.73 82.19
CA VAL A 452 -18.39 -8.51 83.37
C VAL A 452 -18.02 -9.99 83.21
N HIS A 453 -17.32 -10.54 84.21
CA HIS A 453 -16.97 -11.96 84.31
C HIS A 453 -17.23 -12.47 85.74
N GLU A 454 -18.48 -12.80 86.06
CA GLU A 454 -18.89 -13.23 87.42
C GLU A 454 -18.29 -14.57 87.84
N PHE A 455 -17.90 -15.39 86.87
CA PHE A 455 -17.32 -16.72 87.06
C PHE A 455 -15.78 -16.74 87.09
N SER A 456 -15.12 -15.57 87.14
CA SER A 456 -13.66 -15.49 87.25
C SER A 456 -13.23 -15.61 88.70
N GLY A 457 -12.19 -16.41 88.94
CA GLY A 457 -11.54 -16.50 90.25
C GLY A 457 -10.63 -15.31 90.58
N VAL A 458 -10.45 -14.35 89.67
CA VAL A 458 -9.46 -13.26 89.78
C VAL A 458 -10.12 -11.89 90.05
N ALA A 459 -11.12 -11.54 89.24
CA ALA A 459 -11.75 -10.21 89.26
C ALA A 459 -13.19 -10.28 88.70
N PRO A 460 -14.10 -9.36 89.05
CA PRO A 460 -15.48 -9.36 88.53
C PRO A 460 -15.60 -8.97 87.04
N VAL A 461 -14.47 -8.71 86.37
CA VAL A 461 -14.36 -8.35 84.96
C VAL A 461 -13.31 -9.22 84.29
N ILE A 462 -13.31 -9.31 82.96
CA ILE A 462 -12.24 -10.01 82.23
C ILE A 462 -10.88 -9.37 82.53
N THR A 463 -9.87 -10.21 82.68
CA THR A 463 -8.47 -9.83 82.84
C THR A 463 -7.62 -10.67 81.91
N ILE A 464 -6.36 -10.26 81.72
CA ILE A 464 -5.38 -11.05 80.98
C ILE A 464 -4.18 -11.32 81.88
N SER A 465 -3.63 -12.51 81.74
CA SER A 465 -2.26 -12.80 82.18
C SER A 465 -1.33 -12.61 81.00
N VAL A 466 -0.12 -12.13 81.28
CA VAL A 466 0.84 -11.76 80.24
C VAL A 466 2.24 -12.22 80.58
N GLY A 467 2.86 -12.94 79.65
CA GLY A 467 4.27 -13.29 79.69
C GLY A 467 5.07 -12.45 78.69
N VAL A 468 6.22 -11.93 79.12
CA VAL A 468 7.08 -11.06 78.32
C VAL A 468 8.48 -11.64 78.23
N CYS A 469 9.00 -11.76 77.01
CA CYS A 469 10.41 -12.03 76.79
C CYS A 469 11.03 -10.94 75.90
N SER A 470 12.20 -10.44 76.30
CA SER A 470 12.97 -9.44 75.57
C SER A 470 14.43 -9.90 75.50
N LEU A 471 14.97 -10.06 74.29
CA LEU A 471 16.38 -10.43 74.11
C LEU A 471 16.97 -9.83 72.83
N VAL A 472 18.29 -9.83 72.75
CA VAL A 472 19.03 -9.51 71.52
C VAL A 472 19.40 -10.84 70.85
N PRO A 473 18.87 -11.15 69.64
CA PRO A 473 19.12 -12.42 68.98
C PRO A 473 20.61 -12.67 68.73
N THR A 474 21.05 -13.91 68.95
CA THR A 474 22.40 -14.37 68.57
C THR A 474 22.30 -15.50 67.55
N ARG A 475 23.40 -15.79 66.84
CA ARG A 475 23.44 -16.87 65.83
C ARG A 475 23.19 -18.27 66.40
N LYS A 476 23.24 -18.45 67.72
CA LYS A 476 22.98 -19.72 68.41
C LYS A 476 21.52 -19.91 68.81
N MET A 477 20.71 -18.86 68.69
CA MET A 477 19.30 -18.85 69.11
C MET A 477 18.38 -18.96 67.88
N SER A 478 17.17 -19.44 68.11
CA SER A 478 16.09 -19.44 67.13
C SER A 478 14.89 -18.62 67.65
N PRO A 479 14.00 -18.15 66.76
CA PRO A 479 12.78 -17.45 67.18
C PRO A 479 11.92 -18.23 68.18
N ALA A 480 11.99 -19.58 68.15
CA ALA A 480 11.27 -20.44 69.06
C ALA A 480 11.63 -20.20 70.54
N VAL A 481 12.87 -19.80 70.84
CA VAL A 481 13.28 -19.46 72.21
C VAL A 481 12.50 -18.27 72.74
N LEU A 482 12.25 -17.27 71.90
CA LEU A 482 11.51 -16.06 72.27
C LEU A 482 10.02 -16.37 72.56
N ILE A 483 9.42 -17.25 71.76
CA ILE A 483 8.06 -17.74 71.99
C ILE A 483 8.02 -18.54 73.29
N GLN A 484 8.91 -19.53 73.44
CA GLN A 484 8.92 -20.42 74.60
C GLN A 484 9.08 -19.65 75.91
N GLN A 485 10.04 -18.72 75.98
CA GLN A 485 10.27 -17.94 77.20
C GLN A 485 9.10 -17.00 77.53
N ALA A 486 8.45 -16.42 76.53
CA ALA A 486 7.25 -15.62 76.76
C ALA A 486 6.06 -16.48 77.20
N ASP A 487 5.93 -17.70 76.69
CA ASP A 487 4.90 -18.67 77.08
C ASP A 487 5.12 -19.19 78.52
N ASP A 488 6.36 -19.53 78.87
CA ASP A 488 6.74 -19.93 80.23
C ASP A 488 6.41 -18.81 81.24
N ALA A 489 6.76 -17.56 80.91
CA ALA A 489 6.42 -16.41 81.74
C ALA A 489 4.89 -16.18 81.84
N LEU A 490 4.14 -16.48 80.79
CA LEU A 490 2.68 -16.40 80.80
C LEU A 490 2.10 -17.50 81.70
N TYR A 491 2.65 -18.71 81.66
CA TYR A 491 2.28 -19.79 82.55
C TYR A 491 2.53 -19.42 84.02
N ASP A 492 3.71 -18.87 84.33
CA ASP A 492 4.04 -18.39 85.67
C ASP A 492 3.10 -17.26 86.11
N ALA A 493 2.72 -16.36 85.20
CA ALA A 493 1.77 -15.28 85.50
C ALA A 493 0.40 -15.84 85.90
N LYS A 494 -0.02 -16.93 85.26
CA LYS A 494 -1.25 -17.63 85.64
C LYS A 494 -1.09 -18.24 87.03
N GLU A 495 -0.05 -19.04 87.28
CA GLU A 495 0.13 -19.72 88.58
C GLU A 495 0.32 -18.76 89.76
N ALA A 496 0.97 -17.62 89.54
CA ALA A 496 1.19 -16.60 90.57
C ALA A 496 -0.04 -15.72 90.87
N GLY A 497 -1.23 -16.09 90.40
CA GLY A 497 -2.50 -15.43 90.76
C GLY A 497 -3.24 -14.72 89.63
N ARG A 498 -2.75 -14.79 88.38
CA ARG A 498 -3.36 -14.18 87.17
C ARG A 498 -3.46 -12.65 87.22
N ASN A 499 -4.03 -12.04 86.18
CA ASN A 499 -4.16 -10.59 86.01
C ASN A 499 -2.86 -9.82 86.31
N GLN A 500 -1.75 -10.30 85.73
CA GLN A 500 -0.44 -9.70 85.94
C GLN A 500 0.48 -9.93 84.74
N VAL A 501 1.55 -9.16 84.71
CA VAL A 501 2.63 -9.26 83.72
C VAL A 501 3.85 -9.85 84.40
N LEU A 502 4.32 -11.01 83.94
CA LEU A 502 5.62 -11.56 84.33
C LEU A 502 6.61 -11.51 83.17
N LYS A 503 7.88 -11.30 83.50
CA LYS A 503 9.00 -11.34 82.56
C LYS A 503 9.66 -12.70 82.67
N ALA A 504 10.10 -13.26 81.54
CA ALA A 504 10.94 -14.43 81.55
C ALA A 504 12.24 -14.15 82.32
N ASP A 505 12.59 -15.01 83.26
CA ASP A 505 13.87 -14.91 83.99
C ASP A 505 15.01 -15.07 82.98
N GLN A 506 15.97 -14.13 83.00
CA GLN A 506 17.16 -14.16 82.15
C GLN A 506 18.16 -15.23 82.63
N ALA A 507 17.73 -16.48 82.77
CA ALA A 507 18.63 -17.61 82.79
C ALA A 507 18.95 -17.97 81.33
N LEU A 508 20.06 -17.44 80.81
CA LEU A 508 20.66 -17.96 79.57
C LEU A 508 20.87 -19.47 79.75
N PRO A 509 20.33 -20.35 78.90
CA PRO A 509 20.70 -21.76 78.97
C PRO A 509 22.20 -21.88 78.71
N GLU A 510 22.93 -22.40 79.70
CA GLU A 510 24.28 -22.90 79.49
C GLU A 510 24.20 -24.16 78.61
N HIS A 511 24.92 -24.08 77.48
CA HIS A 511 25.33 -25.12 76.53
C HIS A 511 24.53 -25.30 75.24
#